data_AF-A0A947HSJ6-F1
#
_entry.id   AF-A0A947HSJ6-F1
#
_cell.length_a   1.000
_cell.length_b   1.000
_cell.length_c   1.000
_cell.angle_alpha   90.00
_cell.angle_beta   90.00
_cell.angle_gamma   90.00
#
_symmetry.space_group_name_H-M   'P 1'
#
loop_
_entity.id
_entity.type
_entity.pdbx_description
1 polymer ?
#
loop_
_entity_poly.entity_id
_entity_poly.type
_entity_poly.pdbx_seq_one_letter_code
_entity_poly.pdbx_strand_id
1 'polypeptide(L)'
;MFSAEALLDDLTRIALDVTRLDPYTGGHLRRSARYSRILASAAGFDAAQVARITLGGFLHDVGKLKVPAALLSKAGPLNPSERATMQGHTTVGAALIANHRLGNLVIGAVLSHHERMDGEGYPRKLRGDQIPLDARVVSIVDAFDAMTTQRPYRQPLRLESAIEQLHLGLGTQFDEGLGRTFIRLATAGVFDDDVAYSNALEIPAGLAAFAHLVGQDIADELVGICEAELSESTLRRDARRVAQAS
;
A
#
# COMPACT_ATOMS: atom_id res chain seq x y z
N MET A 1 -16.87 20.29 10.60
CA MET A 1 -16.56 19.47 9.41
C MET A 1 -15.06 19.21 9.46
N PHE A 2 -14.59 17.96 9.37
CA PHE A 2 -13.14 17.71 9.33
C PHE A 2 -12.57 18.19 7.99
N SER A 3 -11.42 18.86 7.99
CA SER A 3 -10.72 19.23 6.76
C SER A 3 -10.15 18.00 6.07
N ALA A 4 -9.85 18.11 4.78
CA ALA A 4 -9.16 17.06 4.01
C ALA A 4 -7.83 16.67 4.68
N GLU A 5 -7.04 17.67 5.09
CA GLU A 5 -5.78 17.47 5.81
C GLU A 5 -5.97 16.68 7.11
N ALA A 6 -6.97 17.02 7.93
CA ALA A 6 -7.23 16.32 9.18
C ALA A 6 -7.63 14.85 8.98
N LEU A 7 -8.39 14.57 7.92
CA LEU A 7 -8.78 13.20 7.56
C LEU A 7 -7.60 12.40 6.99
N LEU A 8 -6.73 13.02 6.20
CA LEU A 8 -5.51 12.39 5.71
C LEU A 8 -4.51 12.15 6.86
N ASP A 9 -4.41 13.07 7.81
CA ASP A 9 -3.60 12.91 9.01
C ASP A 9 -4.08 11.73 9.86
N ASP A 10 -5.39 11.60 10.09
CA ASP A 10 -5.98 10.46 10.80
C ASP A 10 -5.68 9.13 10.07
N LEU A 11 -5.95 9.08 8.77
CA LEU A 11 -5.73 7.87 7.97
C LEU A 11 -4.26 7.44 7.96
N THR A 12 -3.34 8.38 7.76
CA THR A 12 -1.89 8.08 7.75
C THR A 12 -1.38 7.66 9.13
N ARG A 13 -1.95 8.19 10.22
CA ARG A 13 -1.63 7.71 11.58
C ARG A 13 -2.01 6.25 11.80
N ILE A 14 -3.15 5.80 11.27
CA ILE A 14 -3.54 4.38 11.35
C ILE A 14 -2.46 3.48 10.72
N ALA A 15 -1.85 3.91 9.60
CA ALA A 15 -0.73 3.22 8.99
C ALA A 15 0.49 3.17 9.93
N LEU A 16 0.83 4.30 10.54
CA LEU A 16 1.96 4.40 11.46
C LEU A 16 1.78 3.54 12.72
N ASP A 17 0.55 3.26 13.15
CA ASP A 17 0.33 2.34 14.26
C ASP A 17 0.79 0.91 13.95
N VAL A 18 0.79 0.49 12.67
CA VAL A 18 1.35 -0.80 12.23
C VAL A 18 2.85 -0.87 12.49
N THR A 19 3.55 0.28 12.42
CA THR A 19 5.00 0.35 12.64
C THR A 19 5.40 0.05 14.09
N ARG A 20 4.44 0.09 15.01
CA ARG A 20 4.65 -0.23 16.44
C ARG A 20 4.62 -1.74 16.73
N LEU A 21 4.17 -2.54 15.76
CA LEU A 21 4.04 -3.99 15.92
C LEU A 21 5.35 -4.75 15.71
N ASP A 22 6.25 -4.22 14.90
CA ASP A 22 7.54 -4.84 14.56
C ASP A 22 8.52 -3.76 14.03
N PRO A 23 9.79 -3.70 14.47
CA PRO A 23 10.78 -2.76 13.93
C PRO A 23 10.93 -2.76 12.40
N TYR A 24 10.61 -3.87 11.73
CA TYR A 24 10.62 -3.98 10.27
C TYR A 24 9.55 -3.12 9.57
N THR A 25 8.35 -3.02 10.15
CA THR A 25 7.17 -2.49 9.43
C THR A 25 7.29 -0.99 9.15
N GLY A 26 8.04 -0.23 9.95
CA GLY A 26 8.31 1.19 9.69
C GLY A 26 9.17 1.44 8.44
N GLY A 27 10.23 0.66 8.25
CA GLY A 27 11.06 0.75 7.05
C GLY A 27 10.32 0.28 5.79
N HIS A 28 9.56 -0.82 5.94
CA HIS A 28 8.73 -1.37 4.87
C HIS A 28 7.69 -0.36 4.37
N LEU A 29 6.94 0.25 5.29
CA LEU A 29 5.86 1.17 4.95
C LEU A 29 6.37 2.40 4.17
N ARG A 30 7.55 2.92 4.52
CA ARG A 30 8.24 3.97 3.75
C ARG A 30 8.61 3.50 2.33
N ARG A 31 9.33 2.39 2.23
CA ARG A 31 9.80 1.87 0.93
C ARG A 31 8.64 1.51 0.03
N SER A 32 7.59 0.89 0.57
CA SER A 32 6.37 0.56 -0.16
C SER A 32 5.69 1.79 -0.76
N ALA A 33 5.58 2.89 -0.01
CA ALA A 33 5.01 4.13 -0.54
C ALA A 33 5.91 4.76 -1.62
N ARG A 34 7.22 4.89 -1.35
CA ARG A 34 8.20 5.46 -2.30
C ARG A 34 8.27 4.66 -3.61
N TYR A 35 8.40 3.34 -3.53
CA TYR A 35 8.49 2.47 -4.70
C TYR A 35 7.19 2.49 -5.51
N SER A 36 6.05 2.57 -4.84
CA SER A 36 4.74 2.72 -5.50
C SER A 36 4.65 4.04 -6.27
N ARG A 37 5.11 5.17 -5.69
CA ARG A 37 5.21 6.46 -6.39
C ARG A 37 6.07 6.34 -7.65
N ILE A 38 7.29 5.82 -7.50
CA ILE A 38 8.27 5.72 -8.60
C ILE A 38 7.72 4.85 -9.73
N LEU A 39 7.17 3.68 -9.41
CA LEU A 39 6.60 2.78 -10.41
C LEU A 39 5.41 3.43 -11.11
N ALA A 40 4.48 4.04 -10.37
CA ALA A 40 3.31 4.69 -10.95
C ALA A 40 3.68 5.82 -11.90
N SER A 41 4.63 6.68 -11.50
CA SER A 41 5.14 7.76 -12.34
C SER A 41 5.84 7.23 -13.59
N ALA A 42 6.70 6.22 -13.46
CA ALA A 42 7.40 5.61 -14.59
C ALA A 42 6.47 4.86 -15.56
N ALA A 43 5.31 4.40 -15.08
CA ALA A 43 4.26 3.79 -15.89
C ALA A 43 3.39 4.82 -16.64
N GLY A 44 3.58 6.11 -16.41
CA GLY A 44 2.88 7.19 -17.10
C GLY A 44 1.47 7.49 -16.56
N PHE A 45 1.20 7.12 -15.30
CA PHE A 45 -0.05 7.49 -14.64
C PHE A 45 -0.12 8.98 -14.31
N ASP A 46 -1.33 9.53 -14.26
CA ASP A 46 -1.54 10.93 -13.92
C ASP A 46 -1.24 11.22 -12.44
N ALA A 47 -1.14 12.50 -12.08
CA ALA A 47 -0.77 12.92 -10.72
C ALA A 47 -1.73 12.36 -9.66
N ALA A 48 -3.04 12.34 -9.95
CA ALA A 48 -4.04 11.85 -9.02
C ALA A 48 -3.95 10.33 -8.81
N GLN A 49 -3.71 9.58 -9.88
CA GLN A 49 -3.44 8.14 -9.83
C GLN A 49 -2.16 7.85 -9.05
N VAL A 50 -1.06 8.55 -9.34
CA VAL A 50 0.22 8.41 -8.62
C VAL A 50 0.02 8.67 -7.12
N ALA A 51 -0.71 9.72 -6.77
CA ALA A 51 -0.99 10.07 -5.38
C ALA A 51 -1.79 8.97 -4.64
N ARG A 52 -2.88 8.48 -5.24
CA ARG A 52 -3.69 7.37 -4.68
C ARG A 52 -2.87 6.08 -4.53
N ILE A 53 -2.10 5.72 -5.55
CA ILE A 53 -1.24 4.51 -5.53
C ILE A 53 -0.17 4.61 -4.45
N THR A 54 0.43 5.79 -4.28
CA THR A 54 1.43 6.06 -3.24
C THR A 54 0.81 5.90 -1.84
N LEU A 55 -0.37 6.46 -1.62
CA LEU A 55 -1.11 6.28 -0.37
C LEU A 55 -1.53 4.81 -0.14
N GLY A 56 -1.90 4.10 -1.20
CA GLY A 56 -2.19 2.67 -1.17
C GLY A 56 -0.99 1.85 -0.70
N GLY A 57 0.21 2.11 -1.23
CA GLY A 57 1.45 1.47 -0.77
C GLY A 57 1.77 1.73 0.70
N PHE A 58 1.42 2.91 1.21
CA PHE A 58 1.58 3.27 2.62
C PHE A 58 0.59 2.56 3.55
N LEU A 59 -0.63 2.28 3.09
CA LEU A 59 -1.73 1.75 3.92
C LEU A 59 -2.03 0.26 3.73
N HIS A 60 -1.47 -0.41 2.72
CA HIS A 60 -1.91 -1.76 2.32
C HIS A 60 -1.98 -2.77 3.47
N ASP A 61 -1.10 -2.60 4.47
CA ASP A 61 -0.90 -3.52 5.58
C ASP A 61 -1.65 -3.16 6.88
N VAL A 62 -2.55 -2.16 6.88
CA VAL A 62 -3.20 -1.67 8.13
C VAL A 62 -3.93 -2.75 8.92
N GLY A 63 -4.40 -3.81 8.25
CA GLY A 63 -5.05 -4.94 8.92
C GLY A 63 -4.14 -5.74 9.84
N LYS A 64 -2.81 -5.61 9.71
CA LYS A 64 -1.85 -6.26 10.62
C LYS A 64 -2.00 -5.80 12.07
N LEU A 65 -2.65 -4.65 12.33
CA LEU A 65 -3.07 -4.22 13.68
C LEU A 65 -3.93 -5.25 14.43
N LYS A 66 -4.57 -6.18 13.73
CA LYS A 66 -5.40 -7.22 14.31
C LYS A 66 -4.80 -8.62 14.19
N VAL A 67 -3.61 -8.75 13.61
CA VAL A 67 -2.87 -10.01 13.57
C VAL A 67 -2.13 -10.17 14.90
N PRO A 68 -2.19 -11.33 15.57
CA PRO A 68 -1.47 -11.53 16.83
C PRO A 68 0.03 -11.27 16.68
N ALA A 69 0.62 -10.54 17.63
CA ALA A 69 2.04 -10.19 17.60
C ALA A 69 2.95 -11.42 17.48
N ALA A 70 2.65 -12.50 18.21
CA ALA A 70 3.38 -13.76 18.15
C ALA A 70 3.33 -14.43 16.76
N LEU A 71 2.31 -14.12 15.95
CA LEU A 71 2.19 -14.61 14.58
C LEU A 71 2.97 -13.73 13.60
N LEU A 72 2.94 -12.41 13.77
CA LEU A 72 3.76 -11.46 13.00
C LEU A 72 5.25 -11.75 13.18
N SER A 73 5.66 -12.04 14.42
CA SER A 73 7.01 -12.43 14.79
C SER A 73 7.17 -13.95 14.90
N LYS A 74 6.48 -14.77 14.10
CA LYS A 74 6.69 -16.23 14.17
C LYS A 74 7.92 -16.68 13.38
N ALA A 75 8.86 -17.35 14.04
CA ALA A 75 10.01 -17.98 13.38
C ALA A 75 9.65 -19.25 12.62
N GLY A 76 9.73 -19.19 11.28
CA GLY A 76 9.53 -20.34 10.41
C GLY A 76 8.16 -20.34 9.70
N PRO A 77 7.78 -21.48 9.09
CA PRO A 77 6.60 -21.54 8.25
C PRO A 77 5.30 -21.42 9.07
N LEU A 78 4.32 -20.74 8.47
CA LEU A 78 2.95 -20.70 8.97
C LEU A 78 2.22 -22.00 8.62
N ASN A 79 1.58 -22.61 9.61
CA ASN A 79 0.61 -23.68 9.41
C ASN A 79 -0.64 -23.16 8.67
N PRO A 80 -1.56 -24.03 8.21
CA PRO A 80 -2.72 -23.57 7.44
C PRO A 80 -3.62 -22.55 8.16
N SER A 81 -3.86 -22.71 9.46
CA SER A 81 -4.69 -21.80 10.27
C SER A 81 -4.00 -20.45 10.51
N GLU A 82 -2.71 -20.49 10.82
CA GLU A 82 -1.86 -19.32 10.93
C GLU A 82 -1.79 -18.54 9.62
N ARG A 83 -1.69 -19.24 8.49
CA ARG A 83 -1.69 -18.63 7.17
C ARG A 83 -3.03 -17.95 6.87
N ALA A 84 -4.16 -18.61 7.16
CA ALA A 84 -5.48 -18.00 7.00
C ALA A 84 -5.63 -16.73 7.86
N THR A 85 -5.13 -16.77 9.09
CA THR A 85 -5.12 -15.60 9.99
C THR A 85 -4.26 -14.47 9.43
N MET A 86 -3.06 -14.78 8.93
CA MET A 86 -2.18 -13.79 8.29
C MET A 86 -2.84 -13.20 7.04
N GLN A 87 -3.39 -14.02 6.15
CA GLN A 87 -4.08 -13.58 4.93
C GLN A 87 -5.28 -12.68 5.22
N GLY A 88 -5.95 -12.91 6.36
CA GLY A 88 -7.10 -12.13 6.82
C GLY A 88 -6.81 -10.64 7.03
N HIS A 89 -5.53 -10.21 7.15
CA HIS A 89 -5.19 -8.79 7.30
C HIS A 89 -5.73 -7.93 6.14
N THR A 90 -5.86 -8.48 4.93
CA THR A 90 -6.46 -7.76 3.79
C THR A 90 -7.92 -7.38 4.07
N THR A 91 -8.75 -8.35 4.44
CA THR A 91 -10.16 -8.15 4.76
C THR A 91 -10.37 -7.33 6.03
N VAL A 92 -9.54 -7.55 7.05
CA VAL A 92 -9.61 -6.80 8.31
C VAL A 92 -9.18 -5.36 8.09
N GLY A 93 -8.12 -5.12 7.31
CA GLY A 93 -7.66 -3.80 6.94
C GLY A 93 -8.73 -3.02 6.20
N ALA A 94 -9.36 -3.64 5.19
CA ALA A 94 -10.46 -3.04 4.46
C ALA A 94 -11.62 -2.68 5.40
N ALA A 95 -11.98 -3.55 6.35
CA ALA A 95 -13.03 -3.27 7.33
C ALA A 95 -12.66 -2.13 8.30
N LEU A 96 -11.38 -2.01 8.71
CA LEU A 96 -10.90 -0.93 9.57
C LEU A 96 -11.06 0.44 8.89
N ILE A 97 -10.74 0.53 7.60
CA ILE A 97 -10.80 1.80 6.87
C ILE A 97 -12.16 2.06 6.21
N ALA A 98 -13.06 1.07 6.13
CA ALA A 98 -14.35 1.20 5.45
C ALA A 98 -15.23 2.33 6.01
N ASN A 99 -15.14 2.61 7.30
CA ASN A 99 -15.88 3.69 7.96
C ASN A 99 -15.15 5.04 7.92
N HIS A 100 -13.89 5.07 7.48
CA HIS A 100 -13.14 6.30 7.32
C HIS A 100 -13.61 7.02 6.06
N ARG A 101 -13.77 8.35 6.13
CA ARG A 101 -14.31 9.15 5.01
C ARG A 101 -13.47 9.05 3.74
N LEU A 102 -12.18 8.78 3.90
CA LEU A 102 -11.22 8.63 2.81
C LEU A 102 -10.82 7.16 2.56
N GLY A 103 -11.48 6.19 3.21
CA GLY A 103 -11.12 4.77 3.07
C GLY A 103 -11.22 4.27 1.63
N ASN A 104 -12.19 4.81 0.86
CA ASN A 104 -12.38 4.47 -0.55
C ASN A 104 -11.19 4.84 -1.44
N LEU A 105 -10.33 5.79 -1.03
CA LEU A 105 -9.15 6.17 -1.81
C LEU A 105 -8.15 5.02 -1.95
N VAL A 106 -8.11 4.10 -0.98
CA VAL A 106 -7.05 3.07 -0.86
C VAL A 106 -7.58 1.66 -0.62
N ILE A 107 -8.90 1.48 -0.53
CA ILE A 107 -9.49 0.17 -0.23
C ILE A 107 -9.11 -0.89 -1.26
N GLY A 108 -8.84 -0.49 -2.52
CA GLY A 108 -8.34 -1.37 -3.57
C GLY A 108 -7.00 -2.00 -3.19
N ALA A 109 -5.99 -1.17 -2.93
CA ALA A 109 -4.68 -1.61 -2.45
C ALA A 109 -4.77 -2.45 -1.17
N VAL A 110 -5.50 -1.98 -0.14
CA VAL A 110 -5.59 -2.70 1.15
C VAL A 110 -6.23 -4.08 1.00
N LEU A 111 -7.32 -4.18 0.25
CA LEU A 111 -8.06 -5.44 0.12
C LEU A 111 -7.40 -6.40 -0.86
N SER A 112 -6.69 -5.91 -1.88
CA SER A 112 -6.37 -6.70 -3.07
C SER A 112 -4.90 -6.73 -3.47
N HIS A 113 -3.97 -6.16 -2.69
CA HIS A 113 -2.53 -6.22 -3.01
C HIS A 113 -1.93 -7.64 -3.02
N HIS A 114 -2.65 -8.65 -2.53
CA HIS A 114 -2.28 -10.06 -2.63
C HIS A 114 -3.10 -10.86 -3.66
N GLU A 115 -3.94 -10.18 -4.45
CA GLU A 115 -4.49 -10.78 -5.67
C GLU A 115 -3.36 -11.00 -6.69
N ARG A 116 -3.54 -11.99 -7.56
CA ARG A 116 -2.56 -12.36 -8.58
C ARG A 116 -3.21 -12.24 -9.95
N MET A 117 -2.45 -11.83 -10.97
CA MET A 117 -2.99 -11.68 -12.33
C MET A 117 -3.65 -12.95 -12.88
N ASP A 118 -3.19 -14.13 -12.44
CA ASP A 118 -3.73 -15.45 -12.77
C ASP A 118 -5.00 -15.86 -12.00
N GLY A 119 -5.40 -15.11 -10.97
CA GLY A 119 -6.56 -15.43 -10.12
C GLY A 119 -6.28 -16.41 -8.98
N GLU A 120 -5.03 -16.83 -8.77
CA GLU A 120 -4.65 -17.73 -7.66
C GLU A 120 -4.33 -16.98 -6.36
N GLY A 121 -4.56 -15.67 -6.34
CA GLY A 121 -4.37 -14.79 -5.19
C GLY A 121 -5.50 -14.86 -4.17
N TYR A 122 -5.52 -13.88 -3.26
CA TYR A 122 -6.54 -13.75 -2.22
C TYR A 122 -6.81 -12.27 -1.92
N PRO A 123 -7.96 -11.91 -1.30
CA PRO A 123 -9.01 -12.79 -0.76
C PRO A 123 -10.14 -13.15 -1.74
N ARG A 124 -10.26 -12.46 -2.88
CA ARG A 124 -11.39 -12.58 -3.81
C ARG A 124 -11.07 -13.38 -5.08
N LYS A 125 -9.80 -13.71 -5.33
CA LYS A 125 -9.36 -14.46 -6.52
C LYS A 125 -9.68 -13.71 -7.82
N LEU A 126 -9.42 -12.42 -7.81
CA LEU A 126 -9.61 -11.55 -8.97
C LEU A 126 -8.57 -11.88 -10.04
N ARG A 127 -8.96 -11.76 -11.32
CA ARG A 127 -8.06 -12.04 -12.45
C ARG A 127 -7.90 -10.80 -13.33
N GLY A 128 -6.67 -10.56 -13.79
CA GLY A 128 -6.37 -9.49 -14.74
C GLY A 128 -6.88 -8.12 -14.28
N ASP A 129 -7.62 -7.43 -15.16
CA ASP A 129 -8.13 -6.08 -14.91
C ASP A 129 -9.26 -6.00 -13.86
N GLN A 130 -9.71 -7.12 -13.31
CA GLN A 130 -10.56 -7.11 -12.12
C GLN A 130 -9.80 -6.66 -10.87
N ILE A 131 -8.47 -6.76 -10.89
CA ILE A 131 -7.60 -6.32 -9.81
C ILE A 131 -7.45 -4.80 -9.89
N PRO A 132 -7.78 -4.06 -8.82
CA PRO A 132 -7.57 -2.62 -8.77
C PRO A 132 -6.15 -2.22 -9.18
N LEU A 133 -6.02 -1.12 -9.93
CA LEU A 133 -4.73 -0.69 -10.47
C LEU A 133 -3.68 -0.46 -9.36
N ASP A 134 -4.09 0.19 -8.28
CA ASP A 134 -3.28 0.41 -7.09
C ASP A 134 -2.81 -0.90 -6.45
N ALA A 135 -3.69 -1.90 -6.34
CA ALA A 135 -3.31 -3.22 -5.87
C ALA A 135 -2.28 -3.92 -6.77
N ARG A 136 -2.38 -3.79 -8.10
CA ARG A 136 -1.38 -4.35 -9.04
C ARG A 136 0.01 -3.75 -8.82
N VAL A 137 0.09 -2.42 -8.65
CA VAL A 137 1.35 -1.73 -8.34
C VAL A 137 1.91 -2.19 -7.00
N VAL A 138 1.08 -2.15 -5.95
CA VAL A 138 1.52 -2.48 -4.58
C VAL A 138 1.96 -3.93 -4.47
N SER A 139 1.33 -4.87 -5.19
CA SER A 139 1.73 -6.29 -5.18
C SER A 139 3.18 -6.53 -5.63
N ILE A 140 3.64 -5.79 -6.63
CA ILE A 140 5.02 -5.86 -7.15
C ILE A 140 5.99 -5.29 -6.13
N VAL A 141 5.63 -4.12 -5.60
CA VAL A 141 6.43 -3.37 -4.64
C VAL A 141 6.61 -4.15 -3.33
N ASP A 142 5.53 -4.69 -2.76
CA ASP A 142 5.57 -5.49 -1.53
C ASP A 142 6.42 -6.75 -1.73
N ALA A 143 6.23 -7.46 -2.86
CA ALA A 143 7.03 -8.64 -3.17
C ALA A 143 8.53 -8.32 -3.26
N PHE A 144 8.89 -7.23 -3.95
CA PHE A 144 10.28 -6.81 -4.05
C PHE A 144 10.87 -6.46 -2.68
N ASP A 145 10.18 -5.63 -1.89
CA ASP A 145 10.64 -5.23 -0.56
C ASP A 145 10.81 -6.43 0.38
N ALA A 146 9.86 -7.36 0.33
CA ALA A 146 9.90 -8.61 1.09
C ALA A 146 11.09 -9.50 0.72
N MET A 147 11.55 -9.43 -0.53
CA MET A 147 12.70 -10.19 -1.01
C MET A 147 14.03 -9.52 -0.68
N THR A 148 14.12 -8.19 -0.77
CA THR A 148 15.41 -7.46 -0.68
C THR A 148 15.71 -6.90 0.70
N THR A 149 14.78 -6.96 1.66
CA THR A 149 15.00 -6.48 3.02
C THR A 149 15.16 -7.63 4.02
N GLN A 150 16.04 -7.45 5.00
CA GLN A 150 16.19 -8.38 6.13
C GLN A 150 14.89 -8.48 6.92
N ARG A 151 14.43 -9.72 7.15
CA ARG A 151 13.30 -10.05 8.03
C ARG A 151 13.79 -10.96 9.15
N PRO A 152 13.11 -11.02 10.32
CA PRO A 152 13.54 -11.86 11.44
C PRO A 152 13.84 -13.33 11.08
N TYR A 153 13.24 -13.83 9.98
CA TYR A 153 13.32 -15.23 9.54
C TYR A 153 14.00 -15.46 8.20
N ARG A 154 14.50 -14.40 7.56
CA ARG A 154 15.06 -14.51 6.22
C ARG A 154 16.10 -13.43 5.96
N GLN A 155 17.28 -13.85 5.50
CA GLN A 155 18.29 -12.96 4.94
C GLN A 155 17.78 -12.40 3.60
N PRO A 156 18.07 -11.12 3.29
CA PRO A 156 17.66 -10.53 2.03
C PRO A 156 18.26 -11.31 0.85
N LEU A 157 17.47 -11.46 -0.21
CA LEU A 157 17.98 -11.93 -1.50
C LEU A 157 18.92 -10.87 -2.09
N ARG A 158 19.85 -11.33 -2.92
CA ARG A 158 20.58 -10.43 -3.82
C ARG A 158 19.59 -9.79 -4.80
N LEU A 159 19.89 -8.56 -5.22
CA LEU A 159 19.04 -7.78 -6.12
C LEU A 159 18.72 -8.57 -7.40
N GLU A 160 19.72 -9.23 -7.98
CA GLU A 160 19.56 -10.02 -9.21
C GLU A 160 18.57 -11.16 -9.02
N SER A 161 18.62 -11.84 -7.88
CA SER A 161 17.68 -12.92 -7.55
C SER A 161 16.26 -12.38 -7.32
N ALA A 162 16.11 -11.21 -6.69
CA ALA A 162 14.80 -10.58 -6.52
C ALA A 162 14.20 -10.17 -7.89
N ILE A 163 15.02 -9.62 -8.79
CA ILE A 163 14.62 -9.28 -10.16
C ILE A 163 14.22 -10.54 -10.94
N GLU A 164 14.98 -11.62 -10.82
CA GLU A 164 14.65 -12.89 -11.47
C GLU A 164 13.30 -13.43 -11.01
N GLN A 165 13.00 -13.39 -9.70
CA GLN A 165 11.70 -13.81 -9.16
C GLN A 165 10.55 -12.93 -9.69
N LEU A 166 10.74 -11.61 -9.77
CA LEU A 166 9.74 -10.73 -10.41
C LEU A 166 9.54 -11.10 -11.87
N HIS A 167 10.62 -11.37 -12.61
CA HIS A 167 10.58 -11.73 -14.02
C HIS A 167 9.79 -13.03 -14.25
N LEU A 168 10.03 -14.05 -13.42
CA LEU A 168 9.30 -15.32 -13.46
C LEU A 168 7.80 -15.17 -13.13
N GLY A 169 7.45 -14.16 -12.33
CA GLY A 169 6.06 -13.87 -11.95
C GLY A 169 5.27 -13.02 -12.95
N LEU A 170 5.89 -12.50 -14.01
CA LEU A 170 5.22 -11.65 -15.00
C LEU A 170 4.07 -12.40 -15.70
N GLY A 171 2.90 -11.78 -15.79
CA GLY A 171 1.70 -12.35 -16.43
C GLY A 171 0.97 -13.41 -15.59
N THR A 172 1.55 -13.85 -14.47
CA THR A 172 0.93 -14.81 -13.54
C THR A 172 0.67 -14.18 -12.19
N GLN A 173 1.72 -13.90 -11.41
CA GLN A 173 1.62 -13.19 -10.16
C GLN A 173 1.42 -11.70 -10.38
N PHE A 174 2.22 -11.12 -11.28
CA PHE A 174 2.36 -9.68 -11.45
C PHE A 174 1.85 -9.23 -12.81
N ASP A 175 1.33 -8.01 -12.86
CA ASP A 175 1.02 -7.34 -14.12
C ASP A 175 2.29 -7.23 -14.97
N GLU A 176 2.21 -7.67 -16.23
CA GLU A 176 3.40 -7.77 -17.08
C GLU A 176 3.99 -6.39 -17.40
N GLY A 177 3.15 -5.41 -17.72
CA GLY A 177 3.60 -4.06 -18.10
C GLY A 177 4.23 -3.33 -16.92
N LEU A 178 3.57 -3.38 -15.76
CA LEU A 178 4.07 -2.80 -14.53
C LEU A 178 5.32 -3.52 -14.05
N GLY A 179 5.34 -4.85 -14.05
CA GLY A 179 6.48 -5.64 -13.61
C GLY A 179 7.72 -5.42 -14.47
N ARG A 180 7.58 -5.33 -15.80
CA ARG A 180 8.70 -4.96 -16.70
C ARG A 180 9.24 -3.57 -16.42
N THR A 181 8.36 -2.61 -16.15
CA THR A 181 8.77 -1.25 -15.77
C THR A 181 9.53 -1.25 -14.45
N PHE A 182 9.03 -1.97 -13.45
CA PHE A 182 9.69 -2.10 -12.15
C PHE A 182 11.07 -2.76 -12.25
N ILE A 183 11.18 -3.86 -13.00
CA ILE A 183 12.45 -4.56 -13.22
C ILE A 183 13.48 -3.63 -13.87
N ARG A 184 13.07 -2.82 -14.86
CA ARG A 184 13.95 -1.84 -15.50
C ARG A 184 14.47 -0.79 -14.49
N LEU A 185 13.59 -0.28 -13.63
CA LEU A 185 13.96 0.67 -12.57
C LEU A 185 14.93 0.05 -11.56
N ALA A 186 14.64 -1.17 -11.10
CA ALA A 186 15.48 -1.90 -10.17
C ALA A 186 16.87 -2.20 -10.75
N THR A 187 16.93 -2.61 -12.02
CA THR A 187 18.20 -2.87 -12.74
C THR A 187 19.03 -1.60 -12.90
N ALA A 188 18.38 -0.44 -13.00
CA ALA A 188 19.03 0.86 -13.11
C ALA A 188 19.48 1.45 -11.75
N GLY A 189 19.33 0.72 -10.64
CA GLY A 189 19.76 1.14 -9.31
C GLY A 189 18.85 2.19 -8.65
N VAL A 190 17.63 2.39 -9.14
CA VAL A 190 16.70 3.43 -8.62
C VAL A 190 16.33 3.23 -7.13
N PHE A 191 16.53 2.01 -6.62
CA PHE A 191 16.17 1.61 -5.26
C PHE A 191 17.39 1.30 -4.36
N ASP A 192 18.62 1.53 -4.82
CA ASP A 192 19.83 1.10 -4.12
C ASP A 192 20.06 1.87 -2.80
N ASP A 193 19.64 3.14 -2.76
CA ASP A 193 19.82 4.02 -1.60
C ASP A 193 18.99 3.60 -0.36
N ASP A 194 17.98 2.74 -0.55
CA ASP A 194 16.98 2.41 0.49
C ASP A 194 17.39 1.24 1.40
N VAL A 195 18.49 0.54 1.08
CA VAL A 195 19.06 -0.55 1.90
C VAL A 195 19.73 0.01 3.17
N ALA A 196 20.10 1.30 3.19
CA ALA A 196 20.89 1.92 4.26
C ALA A 196 20.06 2.65 5.36
N TYR A 197 18.77 2.92 5.16
CA TYR A 197 17.96 3.68 6.11
C TYR A 197 17.37 2.80 7.23
N SER A 198 18.28 2.29 8.05
CA SER A 198 18.03 1.68 9.35
C SER A 198 18.19 2.73 10.44
N ASN A 199 17.08 3.06 11.10
CA ASN A 199 16.95 3.68 12.42
C ASN A 199 17.41 5.15 12.60
N ALA A 200 16.56 5.92 13.30
CA ALA A 200 16.83 7.20 13.97
C ALA A 200 16.75 8.51 13.14
N LEU A 201 15.63 8.74 12.46
CA LEU A 201 15.14 10.10 12.25
C LEU A 201 13.81 10.24 13.00
N GLU A 202 13.62 11.34 13.72
CA GLU A 202 12.31 11.74 14.24
C GLU A 202 11.40 11.98 13.03
N ILE A 203 10.69 10.94 12.60
CA ILE A 203 9.69 11.09 11.55
C ILE A 203 8.52 11.85 12.20
N PRO A 204 8.07 12.99 11.63
CA PRO A 204 6.82 13.61 12.05
C PRO A 204 5.70 12.58 12.06
N ALA A 205 4.64 12.75 12.86
CA ALA A 205 3.51 11.84 12.81
C ALA A 205 2.48 12.28 11.76
N GLY A 206 1.71 11.34 11.23
CA GLY A 206 0.56 11.61 10.35
C GLY A 206 0.95 12.14 8.97
N LEU A 207 0.23 13.15 8.47
CA LEU A 207 0.37 13.62 7.08
C LEU A 207 1.75 14.23 6.82
N ALA A 208 2.33 14.90 7.81
CA ALA A 208 3.70 15.42 7.70
C ALA A 208 4.74 14.30 7.57
N ALA A 209 4.51 13.14 8.21
CA ALA A 209 5.32 11.93 8.01
C ALA A 209 5.27 11.52 6.54
N PHE A 210 4.05 11.35 6.03
CA PHE A 210 3.80 10.90 4.69
C PHE A 210 4.44 11.84 3.66
N ALA A 211 4.21 13.15 3.79
CA ALA A 211 4.78 14.16 2.91
C ALA A 211 6.32 14.21 2.95
N HIS A 212 6.94 13.97 4.12
CA HIS A 212 8.39 13.86 4.21
C HIS A 212 8.92 12.61 3.46
N LEU A 213 8.18 11.50 3.51
CA LEU A 213 8.59 10.23 2.91
C LEU A 213 8.40 10.19 1.40
N VAL A 214 7.31 10.78 0.90
CA VAL A 214 6.91 10.67 -0.49
C VAL A 214 6.77 12.01 -1.21
N GLY A 215 7.21 13.12 -0.62
CA GLY A 215 7.18 14.46 -1.21
C GLY A 215 5.90 15.25 -0.90
N GLN A 216 6.05 16.57 -0.70
CA GLN A 216 4.94 17.50 -0.45
C GLN A 216 3.97 17.56 -1.64
N ASP A 217 4.47 17.42 -2.87
CA ASP A 217 3.67 17.41 -4.08
C ASP A 217 2.59 16.31 -4.07
N ILE A 218 2.90 15.13 -3.52
CA ILE A 218 1.95 14.03 -3.37
C ILE A 218 0.92 14.33 -2.26
N ALA A 219 1.36 14.95 -1.16
CA ALA A 219 0.47 15.32 -0.07
C ALA A 219 -0.55 16.37 -0.51
N ASP A 220 -0.09 17.40 -1.23
CA ASP A 220 -0.95 18.46 -1.77
C ASP A 220 -1.98 17.90 -2.77
N GLU A 221 -1.55 17.00 -3.67
CA GLU A 221 -2.45 16.32 -4.62
C GLU A 221 -3.52 15.50 -3.89
N LEU A 222 -3.14 14.76 -2.83
CA LEU A 222 -4.10 14.02 -2.00
C LEU A 222 -5.10 14.96 -1.31
N VAL A 223 -4.65 16.10 -0.79
CA VAL A 223 -5.55 17.10 -0.19
C VAL A 223 -6.57 17.56 -1.22
N GLY A 224 -6.13 17.93 -2.43
CA GLY A 224 -7.02 18.34 -3.53
C GLY A 224 -8.04 17.26 -3.92
N ILE A 225 -7.60 16.00 -4.03
CA ILE A 225 -8.51 14.86 -4.27
C ILE A 225 -9.56 14.75 -3.17
N CYS A 226 -9.14 14.84 -1.91
CA CYS A 226 -10.03 14.70 -0.76
C CYS A 226 -11.05 15.84 -0.69
N GLU A 227 -10.64 17.08 -0.98
CA GLU A 227 -11.56 18.23 -1.03
C GLU A 227 -12.64 18.07 -2.10
N ALA A 228 -12.26 17.56 -3.27
CA ALA A 228 -13.19 17.26 -4.36
C ALA A 228 -14.21 16.17 -3.94
N GLU A 229 -13.74 15.06 -3.35
CA GLU A 229 -14.62 13.97 -2.90
C GLU A 229 -15.56 14.39 -1.76
N LEU A 230 -15.07 15.19 -0.81
CA LEU A 230 -15.89 15.70 0.29
C LEU A 230 -16.98 16.66 -0.20
N SER A 231 -16.66 17.51 -1.18
CA SER A 231 -17.60 18.42 -1.82
C SER A 231 -18.70 17.67 -2.56
N GLU A 232 -18.35 16.68 -3.39
CA GLU A 232 -19.33 15.81 -4.07
C GLU A 232 -20.22 15.05 -3.07
N SER A 233 -19.62 14.51 -2.00
CA SER A 233 -20.38 13.75 -1.00
C SER A 233 -21.44 14.60 -0.30
N THR A 234 -21.15 15.89 -0.10
CA THR A 234 -22.05 16.86 0.52
C THR A 234 -23.21 17.16 -0.43
N LEU A 235 -22.92 17.45 -1.70
CA LEU A 235 -23.93 17.66 -2.75
C LEU A 235 -24.87 16.45 -2.89
N ARG A 236 -24.33 15.22 -2.88
CA ARG A 236 -25.16 14.00 -2.95
C ARG A 236 -26.06 13.81 -1.73
N ARG A 237 -25.59 14.17 -0.53
CA ARG A 237 -26.39 14.10 0.71
C ARG A 237 -27.53 15.12 0.70
N ASP A 238 -27.24 16.34 0.26
CA ASP A 238 -28.25 17.39 0.19
C ASP A 238 -29.31 17.07 -0.87
N ALA A 239 -28.92 16.56 -2.04
CA ALA A 239 -29.84 16.09 -3.06
C ALA A 239 -30.76 14.95 -2.55
N ARG A 240 -30.23 14.00 -1.78
CA ARG A 240 -31.04 12.94 -1.15
C ARG A 240 -32.01 13.46 -0.10
N ARG A 241 -31.63 14.47 0.68
CA ARG A 241 -32.51 15.12 1.66
C ARG A 241 -33.67 15.86 0.99
N VAL A 242 -33.38 16.60 -0.08
CA VAL A 242 -34.42 17.28 -0.87
C VAL A 242 -35.39 16.28 -1.50
N ALA A 243 -34.89 15.17 -2.05
CA ALA A 243 -35.70 14.11 -2.64
C ALA A 243 -36.54 13.32 -1.61
N GLN A 244 -36.13 13.25 -0.34
CA GLN A 244 -36.88 12.59 0.74
C GLN A 244 -37.88 13.53 1.43
N ALA A 245 -37.76 14.84 1.21
CA ALA A 245 -38.66 15.87 1.74
C ALA A 245 -39.75 16.29 0.73
N SER A 246 -39.79 15.66 -0.45
CA SER A 246 -40.77 15.86 -1.53
C SER A 246 -41.63 14.61 -1.68
#